data_AF-J9FLQ7-F1
#
_entry.id   AF-J9FLQ7-F1
#
_cell.length_a   1.000
_cell.length_b   1.000
_cell.length_c   1.000
_cell.angle_alpha   90.00
_cell.angle_beta   90.00
_cell.angle_gamma   90.00
#
_symmetry.space_group_name_H-M   'P 1'
#
loop_
_entity.id
_entity.type
_entity.pdbx_description
1 polymer ?
#
loop_
_entity_poly.entity_id
_entity_poly.type
_entity_poly.pdbx_seq_one_letter_code
_entity_poly.pdbx_strand_id
1 'polypeptide(L)'
;FYDLVRQINDRKTEREEFVQQIVDEVASHMKNADIEAEVYGRVKHFFSIYKKMVNQDKTVDQVYDLFAVRIIVDTVKDCYAALGVIHEMYTPIPGRFKDYIAMPKANMYQSLHTTLMGPSGQPFEIQIRTKEMHKTAEYGIAAHWKYKESGDGKKNIAVQEEEKLSWLRQILEWQQNTDNREFLSLLKGGLDLFAEDVYCFTPNGDVKNLPNGSTPIDFAYAIHSAVGN
;
A
#
# COMPACT_ATOMS: atom_id res chain seq x y z
N PHE A 1 15.71 17.55 -17.00
CA PHE A 1 14.83 17.66 -15.81
C PHE A 1 13.81 18.78 -15.99
N TYR A 2 14.23 20.04 -16.11
CA TYR A 2 13.31 21.18 -16.28
C TYR A 2 12.44 21.09 -17.55
N ASP A 3 12.97 20.59 -18.67
CA ASP A 3 12.19 20.38 -19.89
C ASP A 3 11.10 19.31 -19.74
N LEU A 4 11.37 18.27 -18.93
CA LEU A 4 10.41 17.22 -18.63
C LEU A 4 9.27 17.74 -17.74
N VAL A 5 9.60 18.58 -16.75
CA VAL A 5 8.61 19.27 -15.92
C VAL A 5 7.71 20.17 -16.77
N ARG A 6 8.29 20.88 -17.74
CA ARG A 6 7.57 21.79 -18.64
C ARG A 6 6.62 21.03 -19.57
N GLN A 7 7.11 20.02 -20.30
CA GLN A 7 6.28 19.20 -21.20
C GLN A 7 5.12 18.50 -20.48
N ILE A 8 5.34 18.09 -19.22
CA ILE A 8 4.30 17.52 -18.39
C ILE A 8 3.32 18.62 -17.97
N ASN A 9 3.78 19.75 -17.42
CA ASN A 9 2.87 20.83 -16.99
C ASN A 9 2.02 21.38 -18.14
N ASP A 10 2.56 21.47 -19.35
CA ASP A 10 1.84 21.98 -20.52
C ASP A 10 0.63 21.10 -20.88
N ARG A 11 0.65 19.80 -20.54
CA ARG A 11 -0.46 18.85 -20.75
C ARG A 11 -1.24 18.55 -19.48
N LYS A 12 -1.07 19.30 -18.40
CA LYS A 12 -1.71 18.99 -17.11
C LYS A 12 -3.25 19.01 -17.20
N THR A 13 -3.81 20.05 -17.82
CA THR A 13 -5.27 20.23 -17.92
C THR A 13 -5.95 19.12 -18.71
N GLU A 14 -5.44 18.81 -19.92
CA GLU A 14 -5.97 17.72 -20.76
C GLU A 14 -5.98 16.36 -20.04
N ARG A 15 -5.00 16.15 -19.15
CA ARG A 15 -4.86 14.91 -18.39
C ARG A 15 -5.83 14.83 -17.22
N GLU A 16 -6.05 15.95 -16.52
CA GLU A 16 -7.06 16.04 -15.47
C GLU A 16 -8.47 15.82 -16.05
N GLU A 17 -8.76 16.41 -17.22
CA GLU A 17 -10.01 16.20 -17.95
C GLU A 17 -10.21 14.74 -18.37
N PHE A 18 -9.17 14.10 -18.94
CA PHE A 18 -9.24 12.69 -19.33
C PHE A 18 -9.49 11.76 -18.14
N VAL A 19 -8.80 11.98 -17.01
CA VAL A 19 -9.02 11.19 -15.79
C VAL A 19 -10.42 11.42 -15.26
N GLN A 20 -10.92 12.66 -15.27
CA GLN A 20 -12.27 12.96 -14.79
C GLN A 20 -13.34 12.27 -15.64
N GLN A 21 -13.18 12.27 -16.98
CA GLN A 21 -14.09 11.55 -17.87
C GLN A 21 -14.17 10.05 -17.54
N ILE A 22 -13.02 9.40 -17.33
CA ILE A 22 -12.99 7.98 -16.93
C ILE A 22 -13.64 7.79 -15.56
N VAL A 23 -13.37 8.68 -14.60
CA VAL A 23 -13.97 8.60 -13.26
C VAL A 23 -15.50 8.67 -13.35
N ASP A 24 -16.03 9.62 -14.12
CA ASP A 24 -17.48 9.82 -14.27
C ASP A 24 -18.15 8.63 -14.98
N GLU A 25 -17.50 8.09 -16.01
CA GLU A 25 -17.95 6.91 -16.75
C GLU A 25 -17.97 5.68 -15.85
N VAL A 26 -16.85 5.38 -15.17
CA VAL A 26 -16.73 4.26 -14.24
C VAL A 26 -17.73 4.38 -13.10
N ALA A 27 -17.88 5.55 -12.48
CA ALA A 27 -18.84 5.76 -11.40
C ALA A 27 -20.29 5.48 -11.84
N SER A 28 -20.65 5.91 -13.07
CA SER A 28 -21.97 5.66 -13.64
C SER A 28 -22.22 4.16 -13.86
N HIS A 29 -21.23 3.43 -14.36
CA HIS A 29 -21.33 1.99 -14.58
C HIS A 29 -21.37 1.19 -13.28
N MET A 30 -20.60 1.57 -12.26
CA MET A 30 -20.68 0.95 -10.93
C MET A 30 -22.08 1.10 -10.34
N LYS A 31 -22.68 2.29 -10.47
CA LYS A 31 -24.05 2.56 -10.02
C LYS A 31 -25.09 1.71 -10.77
N ASN A 32 -24.94 1.57 -12.09
CA ASN A 32 -25.84 0.75 -12.91
C ASN A 32 -25.73 -0.75 -12.59
N ALA A 33 -24.56 -1.19 -12.11
CA ALA A 33 -24.32 -2.55 -11.66
C ALA A 33 -24.71 -2.81 -10.19
N ASP A 34 -25.31 -1.81 -9.52
CA ASP A 34 -25.68 -1.85 -8.08
C ASP A 34 -24.46 -2.10 -7.15
N ILE A 35 -23.30 -1.56 -7.52
CA ILE A 35 -22.06 -1.64 -6.74
C ILE A 35 -21.81 -0.28 -6.08
N GLU A 36 -21.88 -0.24 -4.75
CA GLU A 36 -21.51 0.96 -3.98
C GLU A 36 -19.98 1.12 -3.99
N ALA A 37 -19.50 2.13 -4.71
CA ALA A 37 -18.07 2.37 -4.90
C ALA A 37 -17.73 3.87 -4.89
N GLU A 38 -16.63 4.22 -4.22
CA GLU A 38 -16.00 5.54 -4.33
C GLU A 38 -14.94 5.50 -5.44
N VAL A 39 -15.13 6.30 -6.48
CA VAL A 39 -14.24 6.35 -7.65
C VAL A 39 -13.57 7.72 -7.71
N TYR A 40 -12.24 7.75 -7.80
CA TYR A 40 -11.50 8.99 -7.95
C TYR A 40 -10.16 8.83 -8.67
N GLY A 41 -9.71 9.92 -9.29
CA GLY A 41 -8.42 9.99 -9.96
C GLY A 41 -7.24 10.04 -9.00
N ARG A 42 -6.21 9.24 -9.25
CA ARG A 42 -4.92 9.26 -8.54
C ARG A 42 -3.83 9.77 -9.46
N VAL A 43 -3.44 11.02 -9.27
CA VAL A 43 -2.29 11.61 -9.97
C VAL A 43 -0.99 11.18 -9.28
N LYS A 44 -0.09 10.50 -10.00
CA LYS A 44 1.24 10.13 -9.47
C LYS A 44 2.09 11.39 -9.27
N HIS A 45 2.79 11.48 -8.12
CA HIS A 45 3.77 12.55 -7.89
C HIS A 45 4.93 12.48 -8.89
N PHE A 46 5.34 13.64 -9.44
CA PHE A 46 6.38 13.80 -10.45
C PHE A 46 7.68 13.04 -10.15
N PHE A 47 8.13 13.06 -8.90
CA PHE A 47 9.35 12.37 -8.47
C PHE A 47 9.29 10.85 -8.70
N SER A 48 8.12 10.23 -8.50
CA SER A 48 7.92 8.79 -8.74
C SER A 48 7.91 8.43 -10.22
N ILE A 49 7.43 9.35 -11.07
CA ILE A 49 7.46 9.23 -12.53
C ILE A 49 8.91 9.31 -13.02
N TYR A 50 9.64 10.34 -12.60
CA TYR A 50 11.04 10.53 -12.96
C TYR A 50 11.91 9.34 -12.51
N LYS A 51 11.73 8.86 -11.28
CA LYS A 51 12.46 7.68 -10.77
C LYS A 51 12.16 6.42 -11.60
N LYS A 52 10.91 6.20 -12.03
CA LYS A 52 10.55 5.07 -12.90
C LYS A 52 11.15 5.19 -14.30
N MET A 53 11.17 6.39 -14.87
CA MET A 53 11.79 6.64 -16.18
C MET A 53 13.27 6.31 -16.15
N VAL A 54 13.99 6.83 -15.15
CA VAL A 54 15.43 6.62 -15.00
C VAL A 54 15.75 5.16 -14.69
N ASN A 55 14.98 4.50 -13.82
CA ASN A 55 15.26 3.11 -13.43
C ASN A 55 14.85 2.07 -14.48
N GLN A 56 14.02 2.41 -15.46
CA GLN A 56 13.49 1.46 -16.45
C GLN A 56 13.84 1.81 -17.89
N ASP A 57 14.70 2.82 -18.12
CA ASP A 57 15.06 3.36 -19.45
C ASP A 57 13.83 3.60 -20.35
N LYS A 58 12.76 4.13 -19.76
CA LYS A 58 11.50 4.42 -20.48
C LYS A 58 11.44 5.86 -20.96
N THR A 59 11.00 6.05 -22.20
CA THR A 59 10.69 7.38 -22.73
C THR A 59 9.44 7.96 -22.06
N VAL A 60 9.27 9.30 -22.13
CA VAL A 60 8.11 10.03 -21.56
C VAL A 60 6.79 9.44 -22.05
N ASP A 61 6.74 9.12 -23.34
CA ASP A 61 5.61 8.46 -23.97
C ASP A 61 5.34 7.12 -23.29
N GLN A 62 6.34 6.26 -23.09
CA GLN A 62 6.16 4.97 -22.41
C GLN A 62 5.78 5.05 -20.91
N VAL A 63 5.75 6.25 -20.31
CA VAL A 63 5.21 6.49 -18.96
C VAL A 63 3.68 6.62 -18.98
N TYR A 64 2.99 6.02 -19.95
CA TYR A 64 1.53 5.98 -19.97
C TYR A 64 0.88 5.36 -18.70
N ASP A 65 1.67 4.76 -17.79
CA ASP A 65 1.26 4.47 -16.39
C ASP A 65 0.96 5.74 -15.54
N LEU A 66 0.97 6.94 -16.13
CA LEU A 66 0.80 8.21 -15.42
C LEU A 66 -0.57 8.36 -14.76
N PHE A 67 -1.60 7.74 -15.34
CA PHE A 67 -2.99 7.86 -14.86
C PHE A 67 -3.39 6.58 -14.16
N ALA A 68 -3.84 6.75 -12.92
CA ALA A 68 -4.47 5.70 -12.18
C ALA A 68 -5.85 6.19 -11.72
N VAL A 69 -6.88 5.39 -11.94
CA VAL A 69 -8.18 5.56 -11.29
C VAL A 69 -8.24 4.58 -10.13
N ARG A 70 -8.75 5.04 -9.00
CA ARG A 70 -8.90 4.21 -7.82
C ARG A 70 -10.38 4.01 -7.54
N ILE A 71 -10.75 2.76 -7.27
CA ILE A 71 -12.09 2.34 -6.90
C ILE A 71 -12.01 1.74 -5.49
N ILE A 72 -12.74 2.34 -4.56
CA ILE A 72 -12.85 1.85 -3.18
C ILE A 72 -14.25 1.28 -2.98
N VAL A 73 -14.32 0.02 -2.56
CA VAL A 73 -15.57 -0.70 -2.29
C VAL A 73 -15.62 -1.21 -0.85
N ASP A 74 -16.72 -1.82 -0.45
CA ASP A 74 -16.86 -2.37 0.91
C ASP A 74 -16.31 -3.79 1.05
N THR A 75 -16.60 -4.70 0.11
CA THR A 75 -16.19 -6.10 0.23
C THR A 75 -15.23 -6.57 -0.85
N VAL A 76 -14.52 -7.66 -0.58
CA VAL A 76 -13.66 -8.31 -1.57
C VAL A 76 -14.47 -8.83 -2.77
N LYS A 77 -15.70 -9.28 -2.55
CA LYS A 77 -16.60 -9.70 -3.63
C LYS A 77 -16.86 -8.54 -4.58
N ASP A 78 -17.11 -7.35 -4.04
CA ASP A 78 -17.34 -6.14 -4.84
C ASP A 78 -16.09 -5.69 -5.59
N CYS A 79 -14.88 -5.99 -5.08
CA CYS A 79 -13.65 -5.73 -5.83
C CYS A 79 -13.62 -6.50 -7.15
N TYR A 80 -13.96 -7.79 -7.12
CA TYR A 80 -14.00 -8.64 -8.32
C TYR A 80 -15.21 -8.35 -9.20
N ALA A 81 -16.35 -7.97 -8.62
CA ALA A 81 -17.51 -7.51 -9.38
C ALA A 81 -17.18 -6.23 -10.16
N ALA A 82 -16.57 -5.23 -9.50
CA ALA A 82 -16.11 -4.01 -10.14
C ALA A 82 -15.07 -4.31 -11.23
N LEU A 83 -14.13 -5.24 -10.99
CA LEU A 83 -13.19 -5.68 -12.02
C LEU A 83 -13.89 -6.21 -13.28
N GLY A 84 -14.94 -7.02 -13.11
CA GLY A 84 -15.74 -7.55 -14.21
C GLY A 84 -16.40 -6.45 -15.03
N VAL A 85 -17.07 -5.50 -14.37
CA VAL A 85 -17.69 -4.33 -15.03
C VAL A 85 -16.65 -3.53 -15.81
N ILE A 86 -15.47 -3.30 -15.23
CA ILE A 86 -14.38 -2.59 -15.88
C ILE A 86 -13.85 -3.32 -17.13
N HIS A 87 -13.71 -4.65 -17.08
CA HIS A 87 -13.23 -5.45 -18.21
C HIS A 87 -14.27 -5.58 -19.32
N GLU A 88 -15.55 -5.34 -19.03
CA GLU A 88 -16.60 -5.20 -20.04
C GLU A 88 -16.52 -3.84 -20.76
N MET A 89 -16.21 -2.77 -20.02
CA MET A 89 -16.11 -1.41 -20.57
C MET A 89 -14.83 -1.20 -21.40
N TYR A 90 -13.70 -1.70 -20.92
CA TYR A 90 -12.39 -1.42 -21.52
C TYR A 90 -11.59 -2.70 -21.74
N THR A 91 -10.88 -2.74 -22.87
CA THR A 91 -10.02 -3.87 -23.22
C THR A 91 -8.80 -3.95 -22.28
N PRO A 92 -8.63 -5.04 -21.52
CA PRO A 92 -7.44 -5.21 -20.68
C PRO A 92 -6.20 -5.53 -21.51
N ILE A 93 -5.07 -4.97 -21.08
CA ILE A 93 -3.77 -5.24 -21.70
C ILE A 93 -3.21 -6.57 -21.14
N PRO A 94 -2.90 -7.56 -21.99
CA PRO A 94 -2.37 -8.85 -21.55
C PRO A 94 -1.10 -8.71 -20.69
N GLY A 95 -1.01 -9.51 -19.64
CA GLY A 95 0.15 -9.51 -18.72
C GLY A 95 0.25 -8.27 -17.80
N ARG A 96 -0.75 -7.39 -17.82
CA ARG A 96 -0.81 -6.18 -16.96
C ARG A 96 -1.88 -6.24 -15.86
N PHE A 97 -2.44 -7.40 -15.61
CA PHE A 97 -3.29 -7.65 -14.46
C PHE A 97 -2.47 -8.21 -13.29
N LYS A 98 -2.69 -7.69 -12.08
CA LYS A 98 -2.05 -8.16 -10.85
C LYS A 98 -3.08 -8.23 -9.73
N ASP A 99 -3.25 -9.42 -9.18
CA ASP A 99 -4.13 -9.67 -8.06
C ASP A 99 -3.33 -9.66 -6.74
N TYR A 100 -3.21 -8.48 -6.13
CA TYR A 100 -2.60 -8.38 -4.79
C TYR A 100 -3.59 -8.68 -3.66
N ILE A 101 -4.85 -9.00 -3.95
CA ILE A 101 -5.78 -9.50 -2.92
C ILE A 101 -5.45 -10.97 -2.64
N ALA A 102 -5.35 -11.78 -3.69
CA ALA A 102 -4.99 -13.19 -3.61
C ALA A 102 -3.51 -13.41 -3.27
N MET A 103 -2.63 -12.55 -3.79
CA MET A 103 -1.19 -12.59 -3.51
C MET A 103 -0.70 -11.24 -2.96
N PRO A 104 -0.95 -10.94 -1.67
CA PRO A 104 -0.51 -9.69 -1.05
C PRO A 104 0.99 -9.48 -1.16
N LYS A 105 1.41 -8.22 -1.24
CA LYS A 105 2.84 -7.90 -1.13
C LYS A 105 3.32 -8.08 0.30
N ALA A 106 4.64 -8.18 0.47
CA ALA A 106 5.29 -8.23 1.77
C ALA A 106 4.73 -7.16 2.72
N ASN A 107 4.62 -5.90 2.33
CA ASN A 107 4.05 -4.84 3.20
C ASN A 107 2.53 -4.94 3.47
N MET A 108 1.91 -6.11 3.34
CA MET A 108 0.47 -6.39 3.47
C MET A 108 -0.39 -5.56 2.51
N TYR A 109 0.21 -5.03 1.46
CA TYR A 109 -0.51 -4.27 0.46
C TYR A 109 -1.42 -5.18 -0.35
N GLN A 110 -2.70 -4.83 -0.35
CA GLN A 110 -3.76 -5.54 -1.07
C GLN A 110 -4.52 -4.57 -1.99
N SER A 111 -4.69 -4.97 -3.25
CA SER A 111 -5.46 -4.27 -4.29
C SER A 111 -5.44 -5.09 -5.59
N LEU A 112 -6.48 -4.99 -6.41
CA LEU A 112 -6.47 -5.46 -7.80
C LEU A 112 -5.93 -4.34 -8.69
N HIS A 113 -4.91 -4.63 -9.49
CA HIS A 113 -4.36 -3.68 -10.46
C HIS A 113 -4.61 -4.21 -11.86
N THR A 114 -5.20 -3.40 -12.73
CA THR A 114 -5.39 -3.74 -14.15
C THR A 114 -5.00 -2.55 -15.00
N THR A 115 -4.26 -2.79 -16.09
CA THR A 115 -4.02 -1.78 -17.13
C THR A 115 -4.94 -2.05 -18.31
N LEU A 116 -5.61 -1.00 -18.76
CA LEU A 116 -6.66 -1.05 -19.78
C LEU A 116 -6.34 -0.04 -20.89
N MET A 117 -6.93 -0.23 -22.06
CA MET A 117 -6.89 0.73 -23.16
C MET A 117 -8.13 1.63 -23.08
N GLY A 118 -7.92 2.94 -22.93
CA GLY A 118 -9.01 3.93 -22.95
C GLY A 118 -9.53 4.22 -24.36
N PRO A 119 -10.66 4.93 -24.48
CA PRO A 119 -11.33 5.20 -25.77
C PRO A 119 -10.47 5.98 -26.76
N SER A 120 -9.57 6.84 -26.25
CA SER A 120 -8.61 7.62 -27.03
C SER A 120 -7.35 6.83 -27.45
N GLY A 121 -7.31 5.52 -27.16
CA GLY A 121 -6.13 4.67 -27.38
C GLY A 121 -5.00 4.89 -26.37
N GLN A 122 -5.21 5.73 -25.35
CA GLN A 122 -4.26 5.89 -24.26
C GLN A 122 -4.49 4.82 -23.18
N PRO A 123 -3.43 4.12 -22.73
CA PRO A 123 -3.58 3.16 -21.66
C PRO A 123 -3.66 3.86 -20.31
N PHE A 124 -4.38 3.25 -19.37
CA PHE A 124 -4.52 3.75 -18.01
C PHE A 124 -4.62 2.59 -17.02
N GLU A 125 -4.32 2.87 -15.74
CA GLU A 125 -4.34 1.88 -14.67
C GLU A 125 -5.59 2.05 -13.81
N ILE A 126 -6.26 0.95 -13.44
CA ILE A 126 -7.30 0.96 -12.40
C ILE A 126 -6.80 0.16 -11.19
N GLN A 127 -6.98 0.73 -10.01
CA GLN A 127 -6.70 0.11 -8.71
C GLN A 127 -8.00 -0.08 -7.94
N ILE A 128 -8.39 -1.32 -7.68
CA ILE A 128 -9.60 -1.67 -6.94
C ILE A 128 -9.20 -2.25 -5.59
N ARG A 129 -9.83 -1.80 -4.49
CA ARG A 129 -9.58 -2.34 -3.15
C ARG A 129 -10.71 -1.98 -2.20
N THR A 130 -10.77 -2.64 -1.05
CA THR A 130 -11.77 -2.31 -0.03
C THR A 130 -11.37 -1.06 0.76
N LYS A 131 -12.32 -0.47 1.51
CA LYS A 131 -12.04 0.61 2.47
C LYS A 131 -10.97 0.21 3.51
N GLU A 132 -10.98 -1.04 3.97
CA GLU A 132 -9.97 -1.57 4.91
C GLU A 132 -8.58 -1.71 4.26
N MET A 133 -8.52 -2.28 3.05
CA MET A 133 -7.27 -2.37 2.28
C MET A 133 -6.72 -0.98 1.95
N HIS A 134 -7.61 -0.01 1.70
CA HIS A 134 -7.23 1.37 1.49
C HIS A 134 -6.55 1.96 2.73
N LYS A 135 -7.14 1.81 3.92
CA LYS A 135 -6.56 2.29 5.18
C LYS A 135 -5.19 1.66 5.43
N THR A 136 -5.10 0.34 5.31
CA THR A 136 -3.84 -0.41 5.51
C THR A 136 -2.74 0.08 4.55
N ALA A 137 -3.10 0.37 3.30
CA ALA A 137 -2.13 0.83 2.31
C ALA A 137 -1.66 2.29 2.50
N GLU A 138 -2.47 3.16 3.11
CA GLU A 138 -2.10 4.57 3.34
C GLU A 138 -1.35 4.75 4.67
N TYR A 139 -1.77 4.03 5.72
CA TYR A 139 -1.25 4.23 7.07
C TYR A 139 -0.38 3.06 7.57
N GLY A 140 -0.19 2.03 6.75
CA GLY A 140 0.50 0.81 7.15
C GLY A 140 -0.27 0.01 8.20
N ILE A 141 0.42 -0.97 8.78
CA ILE A 141 -0.17 -1.97 9.68
C ILE A 141 -0.51 -1.37 11.04
N ALA A 142 0.14 -0.26 11.43
CA ALA A 142 -0.13 0.45 12.68
C ALA A 142 -1.57 1.02 12.77
N ALA A 143 -2.17 1.44 11.65
CA ALA A 143 -3.55 1.95 11.67
C ALA A 143 -4.62 0.87 11.73
N HIS A 144 -4.31 -0.36 11.31
CA HIS A 144 -5.20 -1.50 11.47
C HIS A 144 -5.45 -1.79 12.96
N TRP A 145 -4.40 -1.61 13.78
CA TRP A 145 -4.44 -1.84 15.22
C TRP A 145 -5.20 -0.78 15.99
N LYS A 146 -4.98 0.52 15.72
CA LYS A 146 -5.73 1.62 16.38
C LYS A 146 -7.25 1.50 16.19
N TYR A 147 -7.69 0.93 15.06
CA TYR A 147 -9.11 0.72 14.78
C TYR A 147 -9.67 -0.53 15.48
N LYS A 148 -8.92 -1.64 15.52
CA LYS A 148 -9.27 -2.81 16.34
C LYS A 148 -9.31 -2.49 17.84
N GLU A 149 -8.48 -1.56 18.30
CA GLU A 149 -8.46 -1.02 19.66
C GLU A 149 -9.77 -0.30 20.03
N SER A 150 -10.46 0.26 19.03
CA SER A 150 -11.68 1.06 19.21
C SER A 150 -12.98 0.28 19.00
N GLY A 151 -12.94 -0.87 18.31
CA GLY A 151 -14.13 -1.60 17.85
C GLY A 151 -14.52 -2.83 18.68
N ASP A 152 -13.57 -3.45 19.38
CA ASP A 152 -13.82 -4.65 20.19
C ASP A 152 -13.37 -4.38 21.64
N GLY A 153 -14.29 -3.92 22.48
CA GLY A 153 -14.01 -3.55 23.87
C GLY A 153 -13.54 -4.68 24.80
N LYS A 154 -13.18 -5.88 24.29
CA LYS A 154 -12.69 -7.03 25.07
C LYS A 154 -11.87 -8.03 24.22
N LYS A 155 -10.76 -7.61 23.60
CA LYS A 155 -9.71 -8.58 23.20
C LYS A 155 -8.54 -8.50 24.17
N ASN A 156 -8.17 -9.64 24.76
CA ASN A 156 -7.06 -9.77 25.70
C ASN A 156 -5.81 -9.07 25.16
N ILE A 157 -5.24 -8.17 25.96
CA ILE A 157 -4.02 -7.38 25.64
C ILE A 157 -2.89 -8.31 25.15
N ALA A 158 -2.76 -9.50 25.75
CA ALA A 158 -1.78 -10.51 25.35
C ALA A 158 -1.94 -11.02 23.91
N VAL A 159 -3.17 -11.20 23.42
CA VAL A 159 -3.42 -11.64 22.02
C VAL A 159 -3.07 -10.51 21.05
N GLN A 160 -3.31 -9.26 21.45
CA GLN A 160 -2.94 -8.09 20.66
C GLN A 160 -1.42 -7.90 20.60
N GLU A 161 -0.71 -8.11 21.72
CA GLU A 161 0.76 -8.11 21.75
C GLU A 161 1.36 -9.26 20.94
N GLU A 162 0.75 -10.45 20.98
CA GLU A 162 1.22 -11.60 20.20
C GLU A 162 1.00 -11.43 18.69
N GLU A 163 -0.12 -10.82 18.27
CA GLU A 163 -0.35 -10.40 16.88
C GLU A 163 0.69 -9.34 16.43
N LYS A 164 1.02 -8.38 17.30
CA LYS A 164 2.05 -7.36 17.05
C LYS A 164 3.44 -7.98 16.90
N LEU A 165 3.80 -8.91 17.78
CA LEU A 165 5.09 -9.62 17.77
C LEU A 165 5.21 -10.58 16.58
N SER A 166 4.13 -11.28 16.22
CA SER A 166 4.08 -12.13 15.03
C SER A 166 4.34 -11.34 13.75
N TRP A 167 3.75 -10.15 13.63
CA TRP A 167 4.01 -9.25 12.51
C TRP A 167 5.46 -8.75 12.47
N LEU A 168 6.02 -8.32 13.61
CA LEU A 168 7.43 -7.90 13.68
C LEU A 168 8.36 -9.05 13.23
N ARG A 169 8.07 -10.29 13.63
CA ARG A 169 8.80 -11.47 13.18
C ARG A 169 8.67 -11.72 11.66
N GLN A 170 7.47 -11.58 11.09
CA GLN A 170 7.28 -11.68 9.63
C GLN A 170 8.07 -10.62 8.85
N ILE A 171 8.14 -9.38 9.36
CA ILE A 171 8.96 -8.33 8.78
C ILE A 171 10.46 -8.66 8.85
N LEU A 172 10.92 -9.23 9.96
CA LEU A 172 12.32 -9.64 10.13
C LEU A 172 12.71 -10.81 9.22
N GLU A 173 11.83 -11.78 9.00
CA GLU A 173 12.06 -12.83 8.01
C GLU A 173 12.27 -12.25 6.61
N TRP A 174 11.65 -11.10 6.30
CA TRP A 174 11.88 -10.41 5.02
C TRP A 174 13.21 -9.64 4.96
N GLN A 175 13.79 -9.25 6.09
CA GLN A 175 15.12 -8.63 6.16
C GLN A 175 16.20 -9.52 5.53
N GLN A 176 16.02 -10.85 5.57
CA GLN A 176 16.98 -11.77 4.95
C GLN A 176 17.00 -11.66 3.41
N ASN A 177 16.02 -10.99 2.78
CA ASN A 177 15.81 -11.03 1.33
C ASN A 177 15.68 -9.67 0.61
N THR A 178 15.81 -8.49 1.25
CA THR A 178 15.65 -7.18 0.55
C THR A 178 16.46 -6.02 1.15
N ASP A 179 16.80 -5.04 0.30
CA ASP A 179 17.72 -3.91 0.53
C ASP A 179 17.22 -2.84 1.55
N ASN A 180 18.15 -2.30 2.35
CA ASN A 180 17.95 -1.64 3.66
C ASN A 180 17.21 -0.28 3.64
N ARG A 181 17.03 0.38 2.48
CA ARG A 181 16.61 1.79 2.43
C ARG A 181 15.10 2.03 2.37
N GLU A 182 14.34 1.16 1.72
CA GLU A 182 12.86 1.23 1.75
C GLU A 182 12.30 0.80 3.12
N PHE A 183 13.00 -0.09 3.80
CA PHE A 183 12.70 -0.56 5.15
C PHE A 183 12.66 0.57 6.21
N LEU A 184 13.67 1.45 6.23
CA LEU A 184 13.74 2.56 7.19
C LEU A 184 12.64 3.61 6.99
N SER A 185 12.14 3.76 5.76
CA SER A 185 11.01 4.62 5.43
C SER A 185 9.70 4.08 5.99
N LEU A 186 9.52 2.75 6.00
CA LEU A 186 8.33 2.08 6.54
C LEU A 186 8.28 2.13 8.07
N LEU A 187 9.43 2.04 8.74
CA LEU A 187 9.52 2.13 10.21
C LEU A 187 9.24 3.54 10.75
N LYS A 188 9.72 4.58 10.06
CA LYS A 188 9.56 5.98 10.51
C LYS A 188 8.10 6.45 10.62
N GLY A 189 7.19 5.90 9.81
CA GLY A 189 5.77 6.25 9.88
C GLY A 189 5.01 5.61 11.04
N GLY A 190 5.52 4.50 11.59
CA GLY A 190 4.88 3.77 12.69
C GLY A 190 5.47 4.09 14.07
N LEU A 191 6.74 4.50 14.15
CA LEU A 191 7.48 4.64 15.41
C LEU A 191 6.94 5.70 16.38
N ASP A 192 6.14 6.66 15.90
CA ASP A 192 5.54 7.70 16.74
C ASP A 192 4.41 7.18 17.66
N LEU A 193 3.99 5.92 17.49
CA LEU A 193 2.96 5.26 18.31
C LEU A 193 3.52 4.42 19.47
N PHE A 194 4.83 4.36 19.66
CA PHE A 194 5.50 3.42 20.59
C PHE A 194 6.24 4.12 21.73
N ALA A 195 5.75 5.27 22.21
CA ALA A 195 6.50 6.13 23.15
C ALA A 195 6.83 5.48 24.52
N GLU A 196 6.23 4.34 24.88
CA GLU A 196 6.40 3.73 26.21
C GLU A 196 7.29 2.47 26.23
N ASP A 197 7.47 1.79 25.10
CA ASP A 197 8.16 0.48 25.01
C ASP A 197 9.20 0.42 23.88
N VAL A 198 10.33 -0.24 24.15
CA VAL A 198 11.46 -0.47 23.24
C VAL A 198 11.58 -1.96 22.95
N TYR A 199 11.53 -2.31 21.66
CA TYR A 199 11.64 -3.68 21.20
C TYR A 199 13.07 -3.98 20.78
N CYS A 200 13.72 -4.93 21.45
CA CYS A 200 15.08 -5.36 21.17
C CYS A 200 15.09 -6.75 20.52
N PHE A 201 15.84 -6.90 19.43
CA PHE A 201 15.94 -8.14 18.68
C PHE A 201 17.20 -8.91 19.07
N THR A 202 17.06 -10.21 19.32
CA THR A 202 18.20 -11.10 19.51
C THR A 202 18.78 -11.49 18.14
N PRO A 203 20.06 -11.91 18.07
CA PRO A 203 20.64 -12.43 16.83
C PRO A 203 19.92 -13.63 16.22
N ASN A 204 19.14 -14.36 17.03
CA ASN A 204 18.35 -15.52 16.60
C ASN A 204 16.94 -15.12 16.08
N GLY A 205 16.62 -13.82 16.05
CA GLY A 205 15.33 -13.32 15.58
C GLY A 205 14.23 -13.24 16.65
N ASP A 206 14.55 -13.54 17.92
CA ASP A 206 13.59 -13.36 19.02
C ASP A 206 13.44 -11.88 19.38
N VAL A 207 12.23 -11.47 19.73
CA VAL A 207 11.92 -10.09 20.14
C VAL A 207 11.74 -10.06 21.66
N LYS A 208 12.43 -9.14 22.34
CA LYS A 208 12.23 -8.82 23.75
C LYS A 208 11.64 -7.43 23.86
N ASN A 209 10.53 -7.31 24.60
CA ASN A 209 9.97 -6.01 24.95
C ASN A 209 10.68 -5.51 26.22
N LEU A 210 11.13 -4.25 26.20
CA LEU A 210 11.77 -3.58 27.32
C LEU A 210 11.14 -2.19 27.48
N PRO A 211 11.02 -1.65 28.70
CA PRO A 211 10.53 -0.29 28.90
C PRO A 211 11.39 0.75 28.18
N ASN A 212 10.78 1.87 27.76
CA ASN A 212 11.54 2.99 27.22
C ASN A 212 12.58 3.52 28.23
N GLY A 213 13.82 3.70 27.77
CA GLY A 213 14.97 4.02 28.63
C GLY A 213 15.78 2.80 29.11
N SER A 214 15.40 1.58 28.73
CA SER A 214 16.16 0.36 29.06
C SER A 214 17.55 0.36 28.43
N THR A 215 18.50 -0.24 29.15
CA THR A 215 19.91 -0.33 28.75
C THR A 215 20.23 -1.69 28.13
N PRO A 216 21.38 -1.83 27.44
CA PRO A 216 21.84 -3.14 26.97
C PRO A 216 22.01 -4.19 28.07
N ILE A 217 22.20 -3.78 29.33
CA ILE A 217 22.26 -4.69 30.48
C ILE A 217 20.87 -5.27 30.76
N ASP A 218 19.84 -4.43 30.74
CA ASP A 218 18.45 -4.88 30.91
C ASP A 218 18.04 -5.89 29.82
N PHE A 219 18.51 -5.67 28.60
CA PHE A 219 18.33 -6.64 27.50
C PHE A 219 19.06 -7.96 27.76
N ALA A 220 20.30 -7.94 28.24
CA ALA A 220 21.05 -9.14 28.57
C ALA A 220 20.34 -9.96 29.68
N TYR A 221 19.83 -9.30 30.71
CA TYR A 221 19.02 -9.93 31.76
C TYR A 221 17.68 -10.47 31.24
N ALA A 222 17.04 -9.78 30.29
CA ALA A 222 15.81 -10.23 29.65
C ALA A 222 16.01 -11.45 28.73
N ILE A 223 17.24 -11.68 28.24
CA ILE A 223 17.62 -12.92 27.53
C ILE A 223 17.81 -14.05 28.54
N HIS A 224 18.74 -13.88 29.48
CA HIS A 224 18.98 -14.83 30.58
C HIS A 224 19.84 -14.18 31.67
N SER A 225 19.56 -14.48 32.93
CA SER A 225 20.35 -14.04 34.09
C SER A 225 21.85 -14.41 34.06
N ALA A 226 22.25 -15.40 33.24
CA ALA A 226 23.65 -15.81 33.09
C ALA A 226 24.38 -15.03 31.99
N VAL A 227 23.64 -14.33 31.13
CA VAL A 227 24.16 -13.43 30.09
C VAL A 227 24.27 -11.99 30.62
N GLY A 228 23.39 -11.62 31.56
CA GLY A 228 23.40 -10.29 32.20
C GLY A 228 24.38 -10.13 33.37
N ASN A 229 24.84 -11.21 34.00
CA ASN A 229 25.89 -11.20 35.04
C ASN A 229 27.29 -11.20 34.41
#